data_AF-A0A1F6DDR9-F1
#
_entry.id   AF-A0A1F6DDR9-F1
#
_cell.length_a   1.000
_cell.length_b   1.000
_cell.length_c   1.000
_cell.angle_alpha   90.00
_cell.angle_beta   90.00
_cell.angle_gamma   90.00
#
_symmetry.space_group_name_H-M   'P 1'
#
loop_
_entity.id
_entity.type
_entity.pdbx_description
1 polymer ?
#
loop_
_entity_poly.entity_id
_entity_poly.type
_entity_poly.pdbx_seq_one_letter_code
_entity_poly.pdbx_strand_id
1 'polypeptide(L)'
;MHERITPGNEQTAPRVEVSKNIDLASAQEKFPHSTLVKLAASLEPGDIEILDYAFNRIGGNFSGFGIIEEDNDQEEIEAIKTLLTTFAEEKNYDKKRLLAKEIATRVD
;
A
#
# COMPACT_ATOMS: atom_id res chain seq x y z
N MET A 1 17.12 -47.01 -27.85
CA MET A 1 16.69 -45.61 -28.01
C MET A 1 16.04 -45.25 -26.69
N HIS A 2 16.65 -44.43 -25.85
CA HIS A 2 16.05 -44.04 -24.57
C HIS A 2 15.91 -42.51 -24.55
N GLU A 3 14.67 -42.09 -24.31
CA GLU A 3 14.15 -40.74 -24.40
C GLU A 3 14.86 -39.78 -23.44
N ARG A 4 15.06 -38.54 -23.90
CA ARG A 4 15.53 -37.42 -23.09
C ARG A 4 14.36 -36.89 -22.28
N ILE A 5 14.39 -37.09 -20.97
CA ILE A 5 13.52 -36.40 -20.01
C ILE A 5 14.13 -35.02 -19.72
N THR A 6 13.39 -33.98 -20.11
CA THR A 6 13.62 -32.57 -19.79
C THR A 6 13.21 -32.32 -18.33
N PRO A 7 14.07 -31.78 -17.46
CA PRO A 7 13.58 -31.08 -16.28
C PRO A 7 13.20 -29.66 -16.69
N GLY A 8 11.90 -29.40 -16.73
CA GLY A 8 11.36 -28.04 -16.71
C GLY A 8 11.77 -27.40 -15.39
N ASN A 9 12.59 -26.34 -15.48
CA ASN A 9 13.00 -25.56 -14.32
C ASN A 9 11.84 -24.62 -13.96
N GLU A 10 10.82 -25.18 -13.31
CA GLU A 10 9.80 -24.41 -12.62
C GLU A 10 10.43 -23.58 -11.49
N GLN A 11 9.90 -22.36 -11.33
CA GLN A 11 9.97 -21.54 -10.13
C GLN A 11 11.35 -21.11 -9.61
N THR A 12 11.67 -19.85 -9.91
CA THR A 12 11.64 -18.85 -8.84
C THR A 12 11.03 -17.57 -9.41
N ALA A 13 9.69 -17.48 -9.39
CA ALA A 13 9.10 -16.15 -9.25
C ALA A 13 9.74 -15.54 -7.99
N PRO A 14 10.20 -14.28 -8.00
CA PRO A 14 10.65 -13.65 -6.77
C PRO A 14 9.53 -13.87 -5.76
N ARG A 15 9.84 -14.54 -4.65
CA ARG A 15 8.95 -14.55 -3.50
C ARG A 15 8.68 -13.08 -3.25
N VAL A 16 7.47 -12.64 -3.62
CA VAL A 16 6.94 -11.35 -3.22
C VAL A 16 7.21 -11.33 -1.73
N GLU A 17 8.09 -10.45 -1.30
CA GLU A 17 8.33 -10.21 0.11
C GLU A 17 6.96 -9.78 0.61
N VAL A 18 6.19 -10.73 1.15
CA VAL A 18 4.81 -10.52 1.53
C VAL A 18 4.93 -9.58 2.71
N SER A 19 4.82 -8.28 2.42
CA SER A 19 4.86 -7.21 3.41
C SER A 19 4.03 -7.66 4.59
N LYS A 20 4.63 -7.64 5.79
CA LYS A 20 4.06 -8.15 7.05
C LYS A 20 2.77 -7.45 7.49
N ASN A 21 2.18 -6.62 6.64
CA ASN A 21 1.02 -5.82 6.93
C ASN A 21 -0.23 -6.53 6.36
N ILE A 22 -0.82 -7.41 7.19
CA ILE A 22 -2.00 -8.22 6.86
C ILE A 22 -3.19 -7.31 6.47
N ASP A 23 -3.29 -6.13 7.07
CA ASP A 23 -4.32 -5.14 6.77
C ASP A 23 -4.18 -4.58 5.35
N LEU A 24 -2.95 -4.27 4.92
CA LEU A 24 -2.68 -3.85 3.55
C LEU A 24 -2.98 -4.95 2.53
N ALA A 25 -2.57 -6.20 2.80
CA ALA A 25 -2.87 -7.33 1.93
C ALA A 25 -4.40 -7.56 1.82
N SER A 26 -5.11 -7.43 2.94
CA SER A 26 -6.58 -7.51 2.97
C SER A 26 -7.24 -6.38 2.18
N ALA A 27 -6.70 -5.17 2.25
CA ALA A 27 -7.17 -4.04 1.46
C ALA A 27 -6.95 -4.27 -0.04
N GLN A 28 -5.82 -4.85 -0.45
CA GLN A 28 -5.55 -5.19 -1.85
C GLN A 28 -6.50 -6.27 -2.38
N GLU A 29 -6.89 -7.24 -1.56
CA GLU A 29 -7.86 -8.27 -1.93
C GLU A 29 -9.28 -7.70 -2.05
N LYS A 30 -9.69 -6.83 -1.11
CA LYS A 30 -11.01 -6.19 -1.10
C LYS A 30 -11.16 -5.14 -2.21
N PHE A 31 -10.11 -4.36 -2.45
CA PHE A 31 -10.11 -3.23 -3.38
C PHE A 31 -9.02 -3.39 -4.45
N PRO A 32 -9.09 -4.44 -5.31
CA PRO A 32 -8.05 -4.74 -6.29
C PRO A 32 -7.93 -3.67 -7.40
N HIS A 33 -8.96 -2.83 -7.54
CA HIS A 33 -8.98 -1.74 -8.51
C HIS A 33 -8.46 -0.42 -7.94
N SER A 34 -8.48 -0.22 -6.62
CA SER A 34 -8.08 1.04 -5.98
C SER A 34 -6.65 1.41 -6.31
N THR A 35 -6.49 2.62 -6.83
CA THR A 35 -5.21 3.26 -7.11
C THR A 35 -4.51 3.63 -5.82
N LEU A 36 -5.23 4.14 -4.82
CA LEU A 36 -4.69 4.52 -3.52
C LEU A 36 -4.12 3.31 -2.77
N VAL A 37 -4.83 2.17 -2.76
CA VAL A 37 -4.34 0.92 -2.16
C VAL A 37 -3.11 0.40 -2.88
N LYS A 38 -3.07 0.45 -4.21
CA LYS A 38 -1.88 0.07 -5.00
C LYS A 38 -0.67 0.95 -4.70
N LEU A 39 -0.88 2.26 -4.55
CA LEU A 39 0.18 3.19 -4.19
C LEU A 39 0.70 2.90 -2.79
N ALA A 40 -0.17 2.71 -1.81
CA ALA A 40 0.22 2.33 -0.45
C ALA A 40 1.02 1.01 -0.45
N ALA A 41 0.65 0.04 -1.29
CA ALA A 41 1.35 -1.23 -1.42
C ALA A 41 2.71 -1.15 -2.15
N SER A 42 2.95 -0.07 -2.89
CA SER A 42 4.23 0.17 -3.57
C SER A 42 5.29 0.84 -2.69
N LEU A 43 4.91 1.27 -1.48
CA LEU A 43 5.79 1.94 -0.54
C LEU A 43 6.83 0.98 0.05
N GLU A 44 7.95 1.54 0.51
CA GLU A 44 8.95 0.76 1.23
C GLU A 44 8.37 0.21 2.55
N PRO A 45 8.83 -0.96 3.04
CA PRO A 45 8.28 -1.57 4.26
C PRO A 45 8.25 -0.61 5.48
N GLY A 46 9.30 0.19 5.66
CA GLY A 46 9.35 1.17 6.76
C GLY A 46 8.34 2.32 6.61
N ASP A 47 7.97 2.67 5.38
CA ASP A 47 6.96 3.69 5.09
C ASP A 47 5.55 3.17 5.33
N ILE A 48 5.32 1.89 4.99
CA ILE A 48 4.09 1.17 5.33
C ILE A 48 3.90 1.14 6.85
N GLU A 49 4.95 0.86 7.63
CA GLU A 49 4.87 0.88 9.10
C GLU A 49 4.52 2.26 9.67
N ILE A 50 5.02 3.34 9.07
CA ILE A 50 4.71 4.71 9.50
C ILE A 50 3.24 5.05 9.21
N LEU A 51 2.72 4.68 8.03
CA LEU A 51 1.32 4.86 7.68
C LEU A 51 0.41 4.01 8.54
N ASP A 52 0.74 2.73 8.71
CA ASP A 52 0.02 1.79 9.56
C ASP A 52 -0.14 2.33 10.99
N TYR A 53 0.95 2.84 11.56
CA TYR A 53 0.91 3.47 12.87
C TYR A 53 -0.01 4.70 12.88
N ALA A 54 0.00 5.53 11.83
CA ALA A 54 -0.86 6.72 11.75
C ALA A 54 -2.35 6.33 11.66
N PHE A 55 -2.69 5.33 10.84
CA PHE A 55 -4.04 4.79 10.73
C PHE A 55 -4.55 4.20 12.04
N ASN A 56 -3.74 3.35 12.68
CA ASN A 56 -4.09 2.74 13.95
C ASN A 56 -4.34 3.78 15.07
N ARG A 57 -3.72 4.97 15.01
CA ARG A 57 -3.96 6.03 16.01
C ARG A 57 -5.35 6.66 15.93
N ILE A 58 -5.98 6.62 14.77
CA ILE A 58 -7.35 7.14 14.57
C ILE A 58 -8.40 6.01 14.53
N GLY A 59 -7.95 4.74 14.59
CA GLY A 59 -8.83 3.57 14.50
C GLY A 59 -9.12 3.12 13.06
N GLY A 60 -8.41 3.69 12.08
CA GLY A 60 -8.50 3.31 10.67
C GLY A 60 -7.49 2.23 10.27
N ASN A 61 -7.52 1.84 9.00
CA ASN A 61 -6.57 0.90 8.38
C ASN A 61 -6.49 1.14 6.85
N PHE A 62 -5.66 0.36 6.15
CA PHE A 62 -5.46 0.49 4.70
C PHE A 62 -6.72 0.25 3.85
N SER A 63 -7.77 -0.38 4.39
CA SER A 63 -9.06 -0.50 3.69
C SER A 63 -9.72 0.87 3.48
N GLY A 64 -9.41 1.86 4.32
CA GLY A 64 -9.92 3.23 4.17
C GLY A 64 -9.56 3.84 2.81
N PHE A 65 -8.39 3.52 2.25
CA PHE A 65 -8.01 3.99 0.91
C PHE A 65 -8.97 3.49 -0.17
N GLY A 66 -9.43 2.24 -0.06
CA GLY A 66 -10.38 1.68 -1.00
C GLY A 66 -11.77 2.29 -0.85
N ILE A 67 -12.24 2.42 0.39
CA ILE A 67 -13.55 3.01 0.73
C ILE A 67 -13.62 4.46 0.22
N ILE A 68 -12.60 5.27 0.54
CA ILE A 68 -12.56 6.67 0.10
C ILE A 68 -12.58 6.80 -1.42
N GLU A 69 -11.85 5.95 -2.14
CA GLU A 69 -11.78 6.00 -3.60
C GLU A 69 -13.12 5.63 -4.27
N GLU A 70 -13.98 4.87 -3.58
CA GLU A 70 -15.34 4.56 -4.05
C GLU A 70 -16.39 5.62 -3.63
N ASP A 71 -16.22 6.21 -2.44
CA ASP A 71 -17.24 7.06 -1.81
C ASP A 71 -17.01 8.58 -2.02
N ASN A 72 -15.81 9.02 -2.40
CA ASN A 72 -15.47 10.45 -2.52
C ASN A 72 -15.19 10.90 -3.96
N ASP A 73 -15.19 12.22 -4.16
CA ASP A 73 -14.94 12.82 -5.45
C ASP A 73 -13.47 12.68 -5.90
N GLN A 74 -13.26 12.77 -7.22
CA GLN A 74 -11.92 12.68 -7.84
C GLN A 74 -10.92 13.71 -7.27
N GLU A 75 -11.39 14.88 -6.82
CA GLU A 75 -10.52 15.90 -6.23
C GLU A 75 -9.88 15.42 -4.92
N GLU A 76 -10.65 14.76 -4.05
CA GLU A 76 -10.14 14.22 -2.79
C GLU A 76 -9.18 13.06 -3.03
N ILE A 77 -9.54 12.19 -3.98
CA ILE A 77 -8.69 11.06 -4.40
C ILE A 77 -7.33 11.58 -4.91
N GLU A 78 -7.33 12.58 -5.79
CA GLU A 78 -6.07 13.16 -6.31
C GLU A 78 -5.28 13.89 -5.23
N ALA A 79 -5.93 14.51 -4.24
CA ALA A 79 -5.25 15.11 -3.09
C ALA A 79 -4.52 14.05 -2.24
N ILE A 80 -5.19 12.95 -1.91
CA ILE A 80 -4.59 11.84 -1.13
C ILE A 80 -3.47 11.17 -1.92
N LYS A 81 -3.66 10.98 -3.22
CA LYS A 81 -2.64 10.45 -4.13
C LYS A 81 -1.39 11.33 -4.17
N THR A 82 -1.56 12.65 -4.21
CA THR A 82 -0.44 13.62 -4.16
C THR A 82 0.30 13.51 -2.82
N LEU A 83 -0.44 13.40 -1.71
CA LEU A 83 0.16 13.22 -0.39
C LEU A 83 0.93 11.89 -0.28
N LEU A 84 0.36 10.78 -0.77
CA LEU A 84 1.04 9.47 -0.81
C LEU A 84 2.32 9.50 -1.65
N THR A 85 2.27 10.17 -2.80
CA THR A 85 3.46 10.34 -3.67
C THR A 85 4.54 11.15 -2.96
N THR A 86 4.16 12.29 -2.37
CA THR A 86 5.08 13.13 -1.60
C THR A 86 5.66 12.37 -0.40
N PHE A 87 4.83 11.56 0.27
CA PHE A 87 5.23 10.71 1.37
C PHE A 87 6.26 9.66 0.94
N ALA A 88 6.07 9.01 -0.22
CA ALA A 88 7.01 8.03 -0.75
C ALA A 88 8.39 8.63 -1.06
N GLU A 89 8.43 9.87 -1.56
CA GLU A 89 9.66 10.55 -1.96
C GLU A 89 10.40 11.22 -0.79
N GLU A 90 9.70 11.50 0.33
CA GLU A 90 10.26 12.20 1.47
C GLU A 90 11.32 11.33 2.18
N LYS A 91 12.46 11.94 2.54
CA LYS A 91 13.56 11.25 3.23
C LYS A 91 13.65 11.62 4.70
N ASN A 92 13.04 12.74 5.09
CA ASN A 92 12.98 13.18 6.47
C ASN A 92 11.87 12.43 7.21
N TYR A 93 12.28 11.63 8.20
CA TYR A 93 11.37 10.81 9.01
C TYR A 93 10.28 11.62 9.74
N ASP A 94 10.62 12.78 10.30
CA ASP A 94 9.65 13.62 11.00
C ASP A 94 8.60 14.18 10.04
N LYS A 95 9.02 14.63 8.84
CA LYS A 95 8.08 15.06 7.80
C LYS A 95 7.22 13.91 7.29
N LYS A 96 7.78 12.71 7.10
CA LYS A 96 7.03 11.50 6.77
C LYS A 96 5.94 11.23 7.79
N ARG A 97 6.23 11.31 9.09
CA ARG A 97 5.23 11.14 10.15
C ARG A 97 4.12 12.20 10.11
N LEU A 98 4.43 13.43 9.72
CA LEU A 98 3.42 14.47 9.55
C LEU A 98 2.52 14.17 8.35
N LEU A 99 3.11 13.82 7.21
CA LEU A 99 2.38 13.43 5.99
C LEU A 99 1.50 12.20 6.24
N ALA A 100 2.00 11.17 6.91
CA ALA A 100 1.23 9.98 7.25
C ALA A 100 0.03 10.28 8.15
N LYS A 101 0.17 11.23 9.10
CA LYS A 101 -0.97 11.69 9.91
C LYS A 101 -2.00 12.43 9.06
N GLU A 102 -1.55 13.28 8.15
CA GLU A 102 -2.45 14.00 7.25
C GLU A 102 -3.21 13.03 6.33
N ILE A 103 -2.50 12.06 5.74
CA ILE A 103 -3.09 10.99 4.94
C ILE A 103 -4.12 10.22 5.76
N ALA A 104 -3.76 9.78 6.97
CA ALA A 104 -4.69 9.06 7.85
C ALA A 104 -5.94 9.89 8.17
N THR A 105 -5.78 11.18 8.51
CA THR A 105 -6.91 12.06 8.83
C THR A 105 -7.85 12.28 7.66
N ARG A 106 -7.33 12.31 6.43
CA ARG A 106 -8.15 12.43 5.23
C ARG A 106 -8.85 11.13 4.82
N VAL A 107 -8.41 10.00 5.37
CA VAL A 107 -8.89 8.65 5.03
C VAL A 107 -9.81 8.07 6.11
N ASP A 108 -9.99 8.77 7.25
CA ASP A 108 -10.99 8.50 8.30
C ASP A 108 -12.43 8.68 7.79
#